data_AF-A0AAD9V8A2-F1
#
_entry.id   AF-A0AAD9V8A2-F1
#
_cell.length_a   1.000
_cell.length_b   1.000
_cell.length_c   1.000
_cell.angle_alpha   90.00
_cell.angle_beta   90.00
_cell.angle_gamma   90.00
#
_symmetry.space_group_name_H-M   'P 1'
#
loop_
_entity.id
_entity.type
_entity.pdbx_description
1 polymer ?
#
loop_
_entity_poly.entity_id
_entity_poly.type
_entity_poly.pdbx_seq_one_letter_code
_entity_poly.pdbx_strand_id
1 'polypeptide(L)'
;MPRGRMVAKMAESEASKKSCNVCGKSNPKYQCPGCERKSCSLACVKCHKKQFLCSGARCKTKFISVGNFTDRDFLSDYRFLEDVDRLAFTASHDSQRSWKQWGPEASLLRRKAKESGVKLKLMPVGMSKRKENSSKFDKASKCVMWRVRWLFPQAGMECVDNRISELTIMRDALMKYIDSKKADPVHKQSLKNYNAIGVQGMSVFLRVEPLPASKLRFYQLDISRSIKECLAGKLIVEFPTFHVVLPSKVTSYPTMDHKETCDNNAGSVNGEEKEFSVASIPVKEKCAEACQDECI
;
A
#
# COMPACT_ATOMS: atom_id res chain seq x y z
N MET A 1 12.52 -65.43 -43.18
CA MET A 1 13.03 -64.82 -44.43
C MET A 1 12.08 -65.19 -45.56
N PRO A 2 11.86 -64.33 -46.58
CA PRO A 2 11.41 -62.92 -46.56
C PRO A 2 10.10 -62.80 -47.42
N ARG A 3 9.39 -61.68 -47.69
CA ARG A 3 9.42 -60.20 -47.49
C ARG A 3 7.95 -59.78 -47.17
N GLY A 4 7.58 -58.57 -46.73
CA GLY A 4 8.31 -57.38 -46.30
C GLY A 4 7.58 -56.06 -46.66
N ARG A 5 7.39 -55.17 -45.68
CA ARG A 5 7.19 -53.70 -45.79
C ARG A 5 6.02 -53.16 -46.64
N MET A 6 5.05 -52.52 -45.97
CA MET A 6 4.81 -51.06 -46.15
C MET A 6 4.06 -50.45 -44.94
N VAL A 7 4.36 -49.19 -44.62
CA VAL A 7 3.79 -48.44 -43.48
C VAL A 7 3.42 -47.04 -43.94
N ALA A 8 2.13 -46.70 -43.90
CA ALA A 8 1.56 -45.38 -44.15
C ALA A 8 0.08 -45.40 -43.67
N LYS A 9 -0.48 -44.37 -43.03
CA LYS A 9 0.07 -43.11 -42.49
C LYS A 9 -0.81 -42.70 -41.29
N MET A 10 -0.20 -42.37 -40.15
CA MET A 10 -0.81 -41.49 -39.14
C MET A 10 -0.16 -40.12 -39.27
N ALA A 11 -0.95 -39.05 -39.51
CA ALA A 11 -0.58 -37.64 -39.27
C ALA A 11 -1.71 -36.68 -39.69
N GLU A 12 -2.90 -36.78 -39.08
CA GLU A 12 -3.94 -35.74 -39.20
C GLU A 12 -4.09 -35.03 -37.84
N SER A 13 -3.27 -34.00 -37.64
CA SER A 13 -3.25 -33.20 -36.41
C SER A 13 -2.84 -31.76 -36.73
N GLU A 14 -3.64 -30.79 -36.30
CA GLU A 14 -3.64 -29.41 -36.76
C GLU A 14 -2.27 -28.70 -36.65
N ALA A 15 -1.65 -28.44 -37.80
CA ALA A 15 -0.50 -27.54 -37.93
C ALA A 15 -0.91 -26.05 -37.88
N SER A 16 -1.73 -25.67 -36.89
CA SER A 16 -2.14 -24.28 -36.68
C SER A 16 -0.91 -23.39 -36.48
N LYS A 17 -0.71 -22.45 -37.41
CA LYS A 17 0.51 -21.64 -37.55
C LYS A 17 0.65 -20.67 -36.38
N LYS A 18 1.27 -21.14 -35.30
CA LYS A 18 1.64 -20.38 -34.10
C LYS A 18 2.61 -19.26 -34.48
N SER A 19 2.08 -18.10 -34.84
CA SER A 19 2.83 -16.88 -35.16
C SER A 19 3.00 -15.98 -33.94
N CYS A 20 3.81 -14.92 -34.06
CA CYS A 20 3.96 -13.89 -33.03
C CYS A 20 2.65 -13.10 -32.84
N ASN A 21 2.07 -13.12 -31.62
CA ASN A 21 0.84 -12.42 -31.25
C ASN A 21 0.93 -10.87 -31.27
N VAL A 22 2.01 -10.30 -31.80
CA VAL A 22 2.30 -8.86 -31.81
C VAL A 22 2.55 -8.35 -33.23
N CYS A 23 3.20 -9.15 -34.08
CA CYS A 23 3.57 -8.74 -35.44
C CYS A 23 3.09 -9.69 -36.54
N GLY A 24 2.59 -10.89 -36.21
CA GLY A 24 2.11 -11.92 -37.16
C GLY A 24 3.18 -12.56 -38.08
N LYS A 25 4.27 -11.85 -38.37
CA LYS A 25 5.23 -12.15 -39.45
C LYS A 25 6.13 -13.37 -39.26
N SER A 26 6.37 -13.81 -38.01
CA SER A 26 7.34 -14.88 -37.76
C SER A 26 6.99 -15.72 -36.52
N ASN A 27 7.54 -16.94 -36.49
CA ASN A 27 7.36 -17.90 -35.40
C ASN A 27 7.88 -17.31 -34.07
N PRO A 28 7.14 -17.50 -32.96
CA PRO A 28 7.53 -16.98 -31.66
C PRO A 28 8.73 -17.75 -31.08
N LYS A 29 9.57 -17.03 -30.35
CA LYS A 29 10.74 -17.55 -29.62
C LYS A 29 10.56 -17.48 -28.10
N TYR A 30 9.63 -16.65 -27.63
CA TYR A 30 9.39 -16.37 -26.21
C TYR A 30 7.89 -16.41 -25.88
N GLN A 31 7.53 -17.00 -24.75
CA GLN A 31 6.18 -16.95 -24.18
C GLN A 31 6.19 -16.11 -22.90
N CYS A 32 5.21 -15.21 -22.75
CA CYS A 32 5.12 -14.34 -21.58
C CYS A 32 4.56 -15.13 -20.37
N PRO A 33 5.25 -15.22 -19.22
CA PRO A 33 4.77 -16.01 -18.08
C PRO A 33 3.58 -15.37 -17.34
N GLY A 34 3.24 -14.11 -17.64
CA GLY A 34 2.10 -13.40 -17.03
C GLY A 34 0.81 -13.39 -17.85
N CYS A 35 0.88 -13.63 -19.17
CA CYS A 35 -0.30 -13.59 -20.05
C CYS A 35 -0.26 -14.58 -21.22
N GLU A 36 0.73 -15.47 -21.24
CA GLU A 36 0.92 -16.59 -22.19
C GLU A 36 1.02 -16.23 -23.68
N ARG A 37 0.93 -14.94 -24.03
CA ARG A 37 1.16 -14.42 -25.38
C ARG A 37 2.58 -14.76 -25.86
N LYS A 38 2.67 -15.19 -27.11
CA LYS A 38 3.89 -15.69 -27.77
C LYS A 38 4.46 -14.63 -28.71
N SER A 39 5.78 -14.47 -28.69
CA SER A 39 6.48 -13.35 -29.35
C SER A 39 7.82 -13.75 -29.95
N CYS A 40 8.18 -13.20 -31.11
CA CYS A 40 9.37 -13.62 -31.89
C CYS A 40 10.67 -12.87 -31.54
N SER A 41 10.59 -11.72 -30.88
CA SER A 41 11.75 -10.85 -30.62
C SER A 41 11.56 -9.99 -29.37
N LEU A 42 12.65 -9.46 -28.81
CA LEU A 42 12.61 -8.54 -27.65
C LEU A 42 11.78 -7.28 -27.92
N ALA A 43 11.72 -6.80 -29.17
CA ALA A 43 10.83 -5.71 -29.56
C ALA A 43 9.35 -6.10 -29.37
N CYS A 44 8.96 -7.31 -29.77
CA CYS A 44 7.60 -7.82 -29.54
C CYS A 44 7.32 -8.09 -28.05
N VAL A 45 8.33 -8.51 -27.27
CA VAL A 45 8.22 -8.62 -25.80
C VAL A 45 7.94 -7.25 -25.18
N LYS A 46 8.71 -6.21 -25.52
CA LYS A 46 8.49 -4.85 -25.01
C LYS A 46 7.17 -4.23 -25.51
N CYS A 47 6.77 -4.50 -26.74
CA CYS A 47 5.56 -3.96 -27.34
C CYS A 47 4.29 -4.50 -26.67
N HIS A 48 4.14 -5.84 -26.52
CA HIS A 48 2.94 -6.39 -25.88
C HIS A 48 2.78 -5.98 -24.42
N LYS A 49 3.90 -5.81 -23.68
CA LYS A 49 3.86 -5.29 -22.30
C LYS A 49 3.25 -3.89 -22.23
N LYS A 50 3.53 -3.02 -23.22
CA LYS A 50 2.88 -1.71 -23.33
C LYS A 50 1.42 -1.82 -23.82
N GLN A 51 1.18 -2.49 -24.96
CA GLN A 51 -0.13 -2.57 -25.61
C GLN A 51 -1.21 -3.23 -24.75
N PHE A 52 -0.87 -4.27 -23.98
CA PHE A 52 -1.80 -5.02 -23.14
C PHE A 52 -1.60 -4.76 -21.64
N LEU A 53 -0.90 -3.66 -21.27
CA LEU A 53 -0.58 -3.26 -19.89
C LEU A 53 -0.03 -4.42 -19.02
N CYS A 54 0.73 -5.33 -19.64
CA CYS A 54 1.14 -6.58 -19.02
C CYS A 54 2.48 -6.41 -18.27
N SER A 55 2.47 -6.64 -16.96
CA SER A 55 3.70 -6.73 -16.14
C SER A 55 4.68 -7.78 -16.68
N GLY A 56 4.12 -8.89 -17.21
CA GLY A 56 4.85 -10.06 -17.69
C GLY A 56 5.56 -10.86 -16.59
N ALA A 57 5.04 -10.80 -15.36
CA ALA A 57 5.34 -11.74 -14.29
C ALA A 57 4.18 -12.72 -14.12
N ARG A 58 4.44 -13.99 -13.76
CA ARG A 58 3.39 -14.97 -13.44
C ARG A 58 2.64 -14.50 -12.19
N CYS A 59 1.31 -14.49 -12.24
CA CYS A 59 0.51 -14.38 -11.02
C CYS A 59 0.69 -15.67 -10.21
N LYS A 60 1.37 -15.60 -9.06
CA LYS A 60 1.53 -16.75 -8.16
C LYS A 60 0.18 -17.16 -7.56
N THR A 61 -0.64 -16.20 -7.16
CA THR A 61 -1.92 -16.39 -6.46
C THR A 61 -3.11 -16.40 -7.42
N LYS A 62 -3.02 -17.11 -8.54
CA LYS A 62 -4.15 -17.29 -9.47
C LYS A 62 -5.05 -18.40 -8.92
N PHE A 63 -6.34 -18.11 -8.71
CA PHE A 63 -7.30 -19.14 -8.33
C PHE A 63 -7.39 -20.26 -9.37
N ILE A 64 -7.41 -21.51 -8.90
CA ILE A 64 -7.59 -22.74 -9.67
C ILE A 64 -8.67 -23.55 -8.94
N SER A 65 -9.67 -24.05 -9.68
CA SER A 65 -10.70 -24.92 -9.11
C SER A 65 -10.13 -26.30 -8.79
N VAL A 66 -10.60 -26.94 -7.71
CA VAL A 66 -10.07 -28.22 -7.21
C VAL A 66 -9.97 -29.28 -8.31
N GLY A 67 -11.00 -29.43 -9.15
CA GLY A 67 -11.01 -30.38 -10.27
C GLY A 67 -10.04 -30.07 -11.43
N ASN A 68 -9.29 -28.96 -11.38
CA ASN A 68 -8.22 -28.60 -12.31
C ASN A 68 -6.88 -28.34 -11.59
N PHE A 69 -6.78 -28.66 -10.30
CA PHE A 69 -5.57 -28.45 -9.50
C PHE A 69 -4.56 -29.57 -9.78
N THR A 70 -3.33 -29.21 -10.14
CA THR A 70 -2.28 -30.18 -10.51
C THR A 70 -1.10 -30.13 -9.55
N ASP A 71 -0.31 -31.21 -9.48
CA ASP A 71 0.93 -31.28 -8.68
C ASP A 71 1.90 -30.11 -8.96
N ARG A 72 1.92 -29.61 -10.20
CA ARG A 72 2.74 -28.48 -10.62
C ARG A 72 2.26 -27.15 -10.02
N ASP A 73 0.97 -27.06 -9.69
CA ASP A 73 0.37 -25.90 -9.03
C ASP A 73 0.48 -26.05 -7.50
N PHE A 74 0.33 -27.26 -6.95
CA PHE A 74 0.75 -27.56 -5.56
C PHE A 74 2.22 -27.18 -5.29
N LEU A 75 3.14 -27.58 -6.17
CA LEU A 75 4.55 -27.20 -6.09
C LEU A 75 4.79 -25.69 -6.32
N SER A 76 3.87 -24.98 -6.98
CA SER A 76 3.91 -23.53 -7.11
C SER A 76 3.53 -22.86 -5.79
N ASP A 77 2.50 -23.37 -5.12
CA ASP A 77 1.95 -22.82 -3.89
C ASP A 77 2.85 -23.14 -2.69
N TYR A 78 3.37 -24.37 -2.60
CA TYR A 78 4.39 -24.75 -1.61
C TYR A 78 5.63 -23.84 -1.68
N ARG A 79 6.16 -23.60 -2.89
CA ARG A 79 7.30 -22.68 -3.09
C ARG A 79 6.95 -21.22 -2.80
N PHE A 80 5.70 -20.82 -3.02
CA PHE A 80 5.23 -19.49 -2.63
C PHE A 80 5.16 -19.34 -1.10
N LEU A 81 4.75 -20.38 -0.38
CA LEU A 81 4.79 -20.40 1.09
C LEU A 81 6.23 -20.34 1.63
N GLU A 82 7.17 -21.10 1.05
CA GLU A 82 8.60 -20.95 1.39
C GLU A 82 9.14 -19.53 1.09
N ASP A 83 8.80 -18.95 -0.07
CA ASP A 83 9.20 -17.57 -0.41
C ASP A 83 8.66 -16.55 0.61
N VAL A 84 7.43 -16.74 1.09
CA VAL A 84 6.79 -15.88 2.10
C VAL A 84 7.41 -16.08 3.47
N ASP A 85 7.70 -17.31 3.89
CA ASP A 85 8.35 -17.59 5.18
C ASP A 85 9.77 -17.02 5.23
N ARG A 86 10.59 -17.25 4.19
CA ARG A 86 11.94 -16.66 4.06
C ARG A 86 11.90 -15.12 4.12
N LEU A 87 10.88 -14.50 3.51
CA LEU A 87 10.66 -13.05 3.57
C LEU A 87 10.23 -12.59 4.97
N ALA A 88 9.33 -13.31 5.63
CA ALA A 88 8.86 -13.02 6.98
C ALA A 88 9.99 -13.15 8.02
N PHE A 89 10.79 -14.22 7.92
CA PHE A 89 11.99 -14.45 8.73
C PHE A 89 13.03 -13.33 8.53
N THR A 90 13.27 -12.91 7.28
CA THR A 90 14.16 -11.79 6.99
C THR A 90 13.64 -10.48 7.59
N ALA A 91 12.33 -10.22 7.49
CA ALA A 91 11.70 -9.02 8.04
C ALA A 91 11.69 -9.00 9.58
N SER A 92 11.48 -10.14 10.24
CA SER A 92 11.53 -10.23 11.71
C SER A 92 12.94 -9.95 12.23
N HIS A 93 13.98 -10.48 11.58
CA HIS A 93 15.37 -10.26 11.96
C HIS A 93 15.86 -8.82 11.66
N ASP A 94 15.38 -8.18 10.58
CA ASP A 94 15.67 -6.75 10.35
C ASP A 94 14.90 -5.85 11.35
N SER A 95 13.71 -6.25 11.81
CA SER A 95 12.96 -5.49 12.83
C SER A 95 13.74 -5.36 14.15
N GLN A 96 14.49 -6.40 14.55
CA GLN A 96 15.37 -6.36 15.73
C GLN A 96 16.56 -5.40 15.54
N ARG A 97 17.05 -5.25 14.29
CA ARG A 97 18.10 -4.27 13.93
C ARG A 97 17.55 -2.85 13.79
N SER A 98 16.24 -2.69 13.59
CA SER A 98 15.61 -1.43 13.15
C SER A 98 15.77 -0.27 14.14
N TRP A 99 15.90 -0.53 15.45
CA TRP A 99 16.11 0.51 16.47
C TRP A 99 17.41 1.34 16.28
N LYS A 100 18.43 0.77 15.63
CA LYS A 100 19.69 1.47 15.26
C LYS A 100 19.69 2.02 13.83
N GLN A 101 18.60 1.85 13.08
CA GLN A 101 18.52 2.00 11.61
C GLN A 101 18.14 3.42 11.16
N TRP A 102 17.81 4.34 12.09
CA TRP A 102 17.41 5.71 11.78
C TRP A 102 18.57 6.70 11.95
N GLY A 103 19.08 7.22 10.83
CA GLY A 103 20.14 8.24 10.80
C GLY A 103 19.81 9.54 11.56
N PRO A 104 20.81 10.41 11.80
CA PRO A 104 20.72 11.52 12.75
C PRO A 104 19.60 12.52 12.43
N GLU A 105 19.33 12.80 11.14
CA GLU A 105 18.23 13.68 10.73
C GLU A 105 16.85 13.12 11.10
N ALA A 106 16.64 11.81 10.94
CA ALA A 106 15.38 11.14 11.25
C ALA A 106 15.13 11.10 12.77
N SER A 107 16.19 10.92 13.57
CA SER A 107 16.09 10.99 15.03
C SER A 107 15.95 12.43 15.55
N LEU A 108 16.57 13.42 14.90
CA LEU A 108 16.33 14.84 15.18
C LEU A 108 14.89 15.25 14.85
N LEU A 109 14.37 14.85 13.69
CA LEU A 109 12.97 15.05 13.30
C LEU A 109 12.02 14.42 14.32
N ARG A 110 12.22 13.15 14.70
CA ARG A 110 11.37 12.46 15.70
C ARG A 110 11.36 13.18 17.04
N ARG A 111 12.52 13.65 17.50
CA ARG A 111 12.64 14.45 18.73
C ARG A 111 11.91 15.79 18.60
N LYS A 112 12.14 16.54 17.52
CA LYS A 112 11.54 17.86 17.31
C LYS A 112 10.03 17.81 17.07
N ALA A 113 9.52 16.78 16.40
CA ALA A 113 8.09 16.51 16.34
C ALA A 113 7.49 16.30 17.74
N LYS A 114 8.16 15.52 18.62
CA LYS A 114 7.72 15.35 20.02
C LYS A 114 7.77 16.66 20.82
N GLU A 115 8.78 17.51 20.62
CA GLU A 115 8.84 18.86 21.22
C GLU A 115 7.70 19.78 20.72
N SER A 116 7.22 19.59 19.49
CA SER A 116 5.99 20.22 18.97
C SER A 116 4.69 19.47 19.35
N GLY A 117 4.74 18.49 20.26
CA GLY A 117 3.57 17.75 20.73
C GLY A 117 3.04 16.67 19.76
N VAL A 118 3.77 16.35 18.70
CA VAL A 118 3.39 15.36 17.66
C VAL A 118 4.06 14.02 17.93
N LYS A 119 3.28 12.94 18.07
CA LYS A 119 3.80 11.59 18.26
C LYS A 119 4.18 10.99 16.90
N LEU A 120 5.37 11.33 16.40
CA LEU A 120 5.87 10.83 15.10
C LEU A 120 6.39 9.39 15.21
N LYS A 121 5.75 8.46 14.50
CA LYS A 121 6.24 7.09 14.27
C LYS A 121 6.88 7.01 12.89
N LEU A 122 8.13 6.56 12.83
CA LEU A 122 8.79 6.23 11.56
C LEU A 122 8.66 4.72 11.30
N MET A 123 8.64 4.35 10.02
CA MET A 123 8.60 2.99 9.51
C MET A 123 10.02 2.46 9.27
N PRO A 124 10.20 1.13 9.11
CA PRO A 124 11.47 0.55 8.70
C PRO A 124 11.95 1.05 7.33
N VAL A 125 13.26 0.95 7.11
CA VAL A 125 13.85 1.25 5.80
C VAL A 125 13.30 0.29 4.74
N GLY A 126 13.10 0.79 3.52
CA GLY A 126 12.55 -0.01 2.40
C GLY A 126 11.07 0.22 2.11
N MET A 127 10.26 0.60 3.11
CA MET A 127 8.83 0.93 2.95
C MET A 127 8.59 2.13 2.02
N SER A 128 7.54 2.12 1.20
CA SER A 128 7.25 3.21 0.24
C SER A 128 7.01 4.56 0.94
N LYS A 129 6.13 4.61 1.95
CA LYS A 129 5.87 5.83 2.76
C LYS A 129 7.16 6.35 3.43
N ARG A 130 8.13 5.48 3.74
CA ARG A 130 9.47 5.87 4.26
C ARG A 130 10.34 6.51 3.17
N LYS A 131 10.40 5.90 1.98
CA LYS A 131 11.13 6.41 0.80
C LYS A 131 10.57 7.74 0.30
N GLU A 132 9.25 7.94 0.43
CA GLU A 132 8.56 9.19 0.09
C GLU A 132 8.85 10.33 1.07
N ASN A 133 9.27 10.06 2.31
CA ASN A 133 9.25 11.07 3.36
C ASN A 133 10.39 12.11 3.24
N SER A 134 10.03 13.29 2.74
CA SER A 134 10.88 14.48 2.64
C SER A 134 10.84 15.41 3.86
N SER A 135 10.15 15.03 4.95
CA SER A 135 10.07 15.82 6.17
C SER A 135 11.43 15.95 6.86
N LYS A 136 11.77 17.13 7.36
CA LYS A 136 13.00 17.36 8.14
C LYS A 136 12.80 18.48 9.17
N PHE A 137 13.62 18.50 10.22
CA PHE A 137 13.76 19.71 11.04
C PHE A 137 14.68 20.72 10.34
N ASP A 138 14.25 21.97 10.21
CA ASP A 138 15.12 23.03 9.73
C ASP A 138 15.79 23.79 10.89
N LYS A 139 17.12 23.89 10.84
CA LYS A 139 17.91 24.48 11.93
C LYS A 139 17.88 26.02 11.92
N ALA A 140 17.68 26.65 10.76
CA ALA A 140 17.66 28.10 10.64
C ALA A 140 16.31 28.66 11.08
N SER A 141 15.21 28.12 10.52
CA SER A 141 13.84 28.48 10.92
C SER A 141 13.41 27.90 12.27
N LYS A 142 14.22 27.00 12.86
CA LYS A 142 13.99 26.30 14.13
C LYS A 142 12.66 25.52 14.21
N CYS A 143 12.09 25.14 13.06
CA CYS A 143 10.79 24.48 12.94
C CYS A 143 10.87 23.16 12.16
N VAL A 144 9.87 22.30 12.32
CA VAL A 144 9.69 21.12 11.46
C VAL A 144 9.12 21.55 10.12
N MET A 145 9.84 21.19 9.04
CA MET A 145 9.38 21.27 7.67
C MET A 145 8.78 19.91 7.29
N TRP A 146 7.45 19.82 7.31
CA TRP A 146 6.70 18.61 7.01
C TRP A 146 6.58 18.39 5.50
N ARG A 147 6.70 17.14 5.07
CA ARG A 147 5.98 16.66 3.88
C ARG A 147 4.49 16.63 4.22
N VAL A 148 3.63 17.01 3.28
CA VAL A 148 2.18 16.94 3.46
C VAL A 148 1.55 16.31 2.22
N ARG A 149 0.65 15.35 2.43
CA ARG A 149 -0.22 14.78 1.40
C ARG A 149 -1.63 15.35 1.58
N TRP A 150 -2.17 15.96 0.52
CA TRP A 150 -3.53 16.45 0.44
C TRP A 150 -4.33 15.50 -0.44
N LEU A 151 -5.35 14.86 0.12
CA LEU A 151 -6.31 14.05 -0.61
C LEU A 151 -7.58 14.87 -0.84
N PHE A 152 -8.08 14.86 -2.08
CA PHE A 152 -9.33 15.49 -2.50
C PHE A 152 -10.28 14.37 -2.96
N PRO A 153 -10.97 13.66 -2.03
CA PRO A 153 -11.62 12.39 -2.33
C PRO A 153 -12.76 12.52 -3.35
N GLN A 154 -13.48 13.65 -3.33
CA GLN A 154 -14.57 13.92 -4.25
C GLN A 154 -14.10 14.35 -5.66
N ALA A 155 -12.78 14.48 -5.88
CA ALA A 155 -12.16 14.65 -7.21
C ALA A 155 -11.22 13.49 -7.60
N GLY A 156 -11.03 12.48 -6.73
CA GLY A 156 -10.06 11.40 -6.96
C GLY A 156 -8.60 11.86 -7.04
N MET A 157 -8.28 13.05 -6.53
CA MET A 157 -6.97 13.70 -6.70
C MET A 157 -6.12 13.66 -5.42
N GLU A 158 -4.82 13.40 -5.58
CA GLU A 158 -3.78 13.61 -4.58
C GLU A 158 -2.88 14.77 -5.00
N CYS A 159 -2.60 15.69 -4.07
CA CYS A 159 -1.56 16.70 -4.21
C CYS A 159 -0.54 16.54 -3.07
N VAL A 160 0.73 16.88 -3.32
CA VAL A 160 1.82 16.72 -2.34
C VAL A 160 2.65 17.99 -2.24
N ASP A 161 2.90 18.42 -1.01
CA ASP A 161 3.93 19.38 -0.67
C ASP A 161 5.13 18.67 -0.04
N ASN A 162 6.32 18.87 -0.60
CA ASN A 162 7.52 18.23 -0.09
C ASN A 162 8.05 18.88 1.21
N ARG A 163 7.73 20.16 1.45
CA ARG A 163 8.17 20.97 2.60
C ARG A 163 7.16 22.11 2.88
N ILE A 164 6.37 22.00 3.96
CA ILE A 164 5.60 23.11 4.57
C ILE A 164 6.11 23.30 6.00
N SER A 165 6.23 24.54 6.47
CA SER A 165 6.54 24.82 7.88
C SER A 165 5.37 24.40 8.77
N GLU A 166 5.65 23.79 9.92
CA GLU A 166 4.62 23.55 10.94
C GLU A 166 3.93 24.84 11.42
N LEU A 167 4.58 26.00 11.26
CA LEU A 167 4.02 27.31 11.61
C LEU A 167 3.06 27.88 10.56
N THR A 168 2.95 27.27 9.37
CA THR A 168 2.02 27.72 8.32
C THR A 168 0.57 27.42 8.72
N ILE A 169 -0.32 28.39 8.53
CA ILE A 169 -1.77 28.23 8.75
C ILE A 169 -2.34 27.27 7.70
N MET A 170 -3.19 26.33 8.14
CA MET A 170 -3.72 25.26 7.29
C MET A 170 -4.55 25.79 6.10
N ARG A 171 -5.34 26.85 6.31
CA ARG A 171 -6.03 27.61 5.25
C ARG A 171 -5.08 28.10 4.16
N ASP A 172 -3.94 28.66 4.53
CA ASP A 172 -3.01 29.31 3.59
C ASP A 172 -2.27 28.27 2.74
N ALA A 173 -1.94 27.12 3.33
CA ALA A 173 -1.44 25.96 2.60
C ALA A 173 -2.47 25.42 1.59
N LEU A 174 -3.76 25.38 1.95
CA LEU A 174 -4.85 24.95 1.06
C LEU A 174 -5.15 25.94 -0.07
N MET A 175 -4.97 27.25 0.15
CA MET A 175 -5.15 28.26 -0.91
C MET A 175 -4.31 27.96 -2.15
N LYS A 176 -3.13 27.34 -2.01
CA LYS A 176 -2.28 26.92 -3.14
C LYS A 176 -3.03 26.05 -4.18
N TYR A 177 -3.99 25.23 -3.73
CA TYR A 177 -4.71 24.27 -4.57
C TYR A 177 -6.13 24.73 -4.94
N ILE A 178 -6.77 25.52 -4.07
CA ILE A 178 -8.19 25.89 -4.18
C ILE A 178 -8.39 27.32 -4.73
N ASP A 179 -7.41 28.21 -4.59
CA ASP A 179 -7.50 29.58 -5.11
C ASP A 179 -7.35 29.60 -6.65
N SER A 180 -8.40 30.04 -7.35
CA SER A 180 -8.42 30.19 -8.80
C SER A 180 -7.34 31.13 -9.35
N LYS A 181 -6.73 31.99 -8.52
CA LYS A 181 -5.57 32.82 -8.91
C LYS A 181 -4.23 32.10 -8.79
N LYS A 182 -4.07 31.17 -7.84
CA LYS A 182 -2.77 30.54 -7.49
C LYS A 182 -2.63 29.09 -7.96
N ALA A 183 -3.73 28.37 -8.15
CA ALA A 183 -3.70 26.96 -8.50
C ALA A 183 -3.22 26.72 -9.95
N ASP A 184 -2.53 25.60 -10.14
CA ASP A 184 -2.11 25.06 -11.44
C ASP A 184 -3.34 24.74 -12.33
N PRO A 185 -3.30 24.94 -13.66
CA PRO A 185 -4.38 24.54 -14.58
C PRO A 185 -4.88 23.10 -14.43
N VAL A 186 -3.99 22.13 -14.14
CA VAL A 186 -4.35 20.71 -13.94
C VAL A 186 -5.15 20.52 -12.65
N HIS A 187 -4.72 21.17 -11.57
CA HIS A 187 -5.47 21.19 -10.30
C HIS A 187 -6.80 21.92 -10.48
N LYS A 188 -6.84 23.06 -11.18
CA LYS A 188 -8.07 23.84 -11.46
C LYS A 188 -9.14 23.04 -12.19
N GLN A 189 -8.77 22.29 -13.23
CA GLN A 189 -9.70 21.46 -14.00
C GLN A 189 -10.28 20.32 -13.14
N SER A 190 -9.51 19.79 -12.20
CA SER A 190 -9.86 18.63 -11.37
C SER A 190 -10.61 19.01 -10.09
N LEU A 191 -10.28 20.15 -9.49
CA LEU A 191 -10.79 20.62 -8.20
C LEU A 191 -11.94 21.63 -8.32
N LYS A 192 -12.61 21.76 -9.49
CA LYS A 192 -13.69 22.73 -9.75
C LYS A 192 -14.71 22.85 -8.61
N ASN A 193 -15.17 21.72 -8.08
CA ASN A 193 -16.18 21.68 -7.02
C ASN A 193 -15.66 22.23 -5.67
N TYR A 194 -14.36 22.12 -5.42
CA TYR A 194 -13.68 22.72 -4.26
C TYR A 194 -13.49 24.23 -4.49
N ASN A 195 -13.05 24.61 -5.69
CA ASN A 195 -12.77 26.01 -6.07
C ASN A 195 -14.05 26.87 -6.06
N ALA A 196 -15.20 26.29 -6.43
CA ALA A 196 -16.50 26.96 -6.43
C ALA A 196 -17.05 27.25 -5.03
N ILE A 197 -16.71 26.41 -4.03
CA ILE A 197 -17.10 26.60 -2.62
C ILE A 197 -16.04 27.43 -1.86
N GLY A 198 -14.78 27.34 -2.28
CA GLY A 198 -13.64 28.01 -1.65
C GLY A 198 -13.18 27.36 -0.33
N VAL A 199 -12.00 27.78 0.15
CA VAL A 199 -11.32 27.15 1.29
C VAL A 199 -12.16 27.18 2.58
N GLN A 200 -12.94 28.24 2.81
CA GLN A 200 -13.69 28.43 4.06
C GLN A 200 -14.84 27.43 4.23
N GLY A 201 -15.41 26.89 3.14
CA GLY A 201 -16.45 25.87 3.21
C GLY A 201 -15.91 24.43 3.32
N MET A 202 -14.58 24.24 3.30
CA MET A 202 -13.97 22.92 3.37
C MET A 202 -13.80 22.44 4.80
N SER A 203 -14.16 21.18 5.06
CA SER A 203 -13.72 20.47 6.27
C SER A 203 -12.45 19.70 5.97
N VAL A 204 -11.48 19.73 6.89
CA VAL A 204 -10.23 18.98 6.78
C VAL A 204 -10.20 17.90 7.84
N PHE A 205 -9.87 16.66 7.43
CA PHE A 205 -9.80 15.52 8.32
C PHE A 205 -8.42 14.86 8.28
N LEU A 206 -7.97 14.35 9.42
CA LEU A 206 -6.77 13.52 9.56
C LEU A 206 -7.19 12.17 10.14
N ARG A 207 -6.82 11.07 9.46
CA ARG A 207 -7.16 9.71 9.93
C ARG A 207 -6.50 9.42 11.28
N VAL A 208 -7.23 8.78 12.19
CA VAL A 208 -6.68 8.21 13.41
C VAL A 208 -5.90 6.93 13.07
N GLU A 209 -4.58 6.99 13.17
CA GLU A 209 -3.68 5.82 13.14
C GLU A 209 -3.43 5.34 14.59
N PRO A 210 -3.26 4.02 14.86
CA PRO A 210 -3.16 2.91 13.92
C PRO A 210 -4.47 2.08 13.87
N LEU A 211 -5.64 2.71 13.76
CA LEU A 211 -6.91 1.97 13.80
C LEU A 211 -7.12 1.06 12.57
N PRO A 212 -7.66 -0.17 12.77
CA PRO A 212 -8.03 -1.09 11.69
C PRO A 212 -8.99 -0.47 10.66
N ALA A 213 -9.00 -1.01 9.44
CA ALA A 213 -9.88 -0.54 8.37
C ALA A 213 -11.40 -0.69 8.68
N SER A 214 -11.77 -1.55 9.62
CA SER A 214 -13.15 -1.70 10.14
C SER A 214 -13.52 -0.69 11.22
N LYS A 215 -12.55 0.04 11.79
CA LYS A 215 -12.76 1.05 12.84
C LYS A 215 -12.15 2.39 12.43
N LEU A 216 -12.47 2.85 11.22
CA LEU A 216 -12.03 4.16 10.73
C LEU A 216 -12.65 5.28 11.60
N ARG A 217 -11.78 6.15 12.13
CA ARG A 217 -12.14 7.40 12.81
C ARG A 217 -11.21 8.51 12.31
N PHE A 218 -11.66 9.75 12.43
CA PHE A 218 -10.91 10.93 12.00
C PHE A 218 -10.86 12.02 13.08
N TYR A 219 -9.78 12.80 13.10
CA TYR A 219 -9.77 14.12 13.72
C TYR A 219 -10.25 15.14 12.69
N GLN A 220 -11.32 15.87 12.99
CA GLN A 220 -11.64 17.10 12.25
C GLN A 220 -10.65 18.19 12.67
N LEU A 221 -10.12 18.94 11.71
CA LEU A 221 -9.09 19.95 11.93
C LEU A 221 -9.61 21.36 11.68
N ASP A 222 -9.19 22.29 12.53
CA ASP A 222 -9.50 23.70 12.43
C ASP A 222 -8.57 24.36 11.40
N ILE A 223 -9.12 24.72 10.24
CA ILE A 223 -8.34 25.32 9.14
C ILE A 223 -7.76 26.69 9.49
N SER A 224 -8.22 27.35 10.56
CA SER A 224 -7.72 28.66 11.00
C SER A 224 -6.39 28.59 11.75
N ARG A 225 -5.97 27.40 12.21
CA ARG A 225 -4.77 27.20 13.03
C ARG A 225 -3.53 26.82 12.20
N SER A 226 -2.37 26.88 12.85
CA SER A 226 -1.13 26.35 12.28
C SER A 226 -1.16 24.82 12.14
N ILE A 227 -0.37 24.30 11.20
CA ILE A 227 -0.16 22.84 11.05
C ILE A 227 0.36 22.23 12.37
N LYS A 228 1.19 22.95 13.14
CA LYS A 228 1.69 22.53 14.46
C LYS A 228 0.55 22.24 15.43
N GLU A 229 -0.38 23.19 15.61
CA GLU A 229 -1.55 23.03 16.49
C GLU A 229 -2.50 21.93 15.97
N CYS A 230 -2.72 21.88 14.65
CA CYS A 230 -3.53 20.84 14.03
C CYS A 230 -2.94 19.44 14.21
N LEU A 231 -1.61 19.27 14.29
CA LEU A 231 -0.94 17.99 14.53
C LEU A 231 -0.66 17.69 16.02
N ALA A 232 -0.70 18.69 16.91
CA ALA A 232 -0.45 18.53 18.34
C ALA A 232 -1.39 17.48 18.97
N GLY A 233 -0.84 16.64 19.85
CA GLY A 233 -1.53 15.53 20.52
C GLY A 233 -1.71 14.27 19.66
N LYS A 234 -1.38 14.28 18.37
CA LYS A 234 -1.78 13.22 17.42
C LYS A 234 -0.61 12.32 17.02
N LEU A 235 -0.93 11.07 16.70
CA LEU A 235 0.01 10.09 16.11
C LEU A 235 0.06 10.28 14.59
N ILE A 236 1.28 10.38 14.06
CA ILE A 236 1.55 10.48 12.62
C ILE A 236 2.54 9.38 12.24
N VAL A 237 2.20 8.53 11.27
CA VAL A 237 3.18 7.63 10.64
C VAL A 237 3.84 8.33 9.45
N GLU A 238 5.17 8.52 9.51
CA GLU A 238 6.01 9.26 8.54
C GLU A 238 5.68 10.76 8.35
N PHE A 239 4.51 11.06 7.80
CA PHE A 239 4.08 12.42 7.45
C PHE A 239 2.55 12.51 7.39
N PRO A 240 1.96 13.70 7.67
CA PRO A 240 0.52 13.88 7.67
C PRO A 240 -0.12 13.69 6.29
N THR A 241 -1.31 13.10 6.30
CA THR A 241 -2.21 12.95 5.15
C THR A 241 -3.55 13.58 5.52
N PHE A 242 -3.85 14.73 4.92
CA PHE A 242 -5.08 15.48 5.16
C PHE A 242 -6.10 15.19 4.06
N HIS A 243 -7.32 14.83 4.46
CA HIS A 243 -8.47 14.68 3.58
C HIS A 243 -9.23 16.01 3.54
N VAL A 244 -9.25 16.66 2.38
CA VAL A 244 -10.03 17.88 2.13
C VAL A 244 -11.41 17.46 1.61
N VAL A 245 -12.46 17.78 2.35
CA VAL A 245 -13.80 17.22 2.16
C VAL A 245 -14.82 18.32 1.92
N LEU A 246 -15.56 18.19 0.82
CA LEU A 246 -16.70 19.04 0.50
C LEU A 246 -17.78 18.93 1.61
N PRO A 247 -18.47 20.03 1.99
CA PRO A 247 -19.40 20.02 3.12
C PRO A 247 -20.52 18.97 2.97
N SER A 248 -20.99 18.72 1.75
CA SER A 248 -21.98 17.69 1.41
C SER A 248 -21.54 16.23 1.61
N LYS A 249 -20.29 15.99 2.03
CA LYS A 249 -19.74 14.65 2.34
C LYS A 249 -19.04 14.58 3.70
N VAL A 250 -19.20 15.57 4.57
CA VAL A 250 -18.70 15.55 5.95
C VAL A 250 -19.24 14.35 6.74
N THR A 251 -20.50 13.96 6.52
CA THR A 251 -21.14 12.82 7.21
C THR A 251 -20.49 11.46 6.93
N SER A 252 -19.63 11.32 5.92
CA SER A 252 -18.86 10.08 5.68
C SER A 252 -17.54 10.01 6.47
N TYR A 253 -17.25 10.98 7.33
CA TYR A 253 -16.03 11.08 8.14
C TYR A 253 -16.38 11.00 9.63
N PRO A 254 -16.55 9.77 10.19
CA PRO A 254 -16.84 9.61 11.61
C PRO A 254 -15.69 10.16 12.46
N THR A 255 -15.99 11.20 13.25
CA THR A 255 -15.04 11.83 14.18
C THR A 255 -14.83 10.97 15.43
N MET A 256 -13.82 11.29 16.23
CA MET A 256 -13.72 10.78 17.61
C MET A 256 -14.72 11.52 18.51
N ASP A 257 -15.51 10.78 19.28
CA ASP A 257 -16.41 11.34 20.28
C ASP A 257 -15.61 11.78 21.52
N HIS A 258 -15.95 12.92 22.13
CA HIS A 258 -15.21 13.54 23.25
C HIS A 258 -15.25 12.76 24.59
N LYS A 259 -15.66 11.48 24.58
CA LYS A 259 -15.77 10.61 25.77
C LYS A 259 -14.69 9.51 25.86
N GLU A 260 -13.86 9.30 24.84
CA GLU A 260 -12.74 8.32 24.88
C GLU A 260 -11.40 8.97 25.32
N THR A 261 -11.43 9.97 26.21
CA THR A 261 -10.22 10.68 26.71
C THR A 261 -10.16 10.79 28.23
N CYS A 262 -10.30 9.65 28.91
CA CYS A 262 -9.73 9.38 30.23
C CYS A 262 -9.17 7.94 30.25
N ASP A 263 -8.46 7.58 31.32
CA ASP A 263 -7.98 6.22 31.61
C ASP A 263 -7.08 5.55 30.54
N ASN A 264 -5.85 6.07 30.40
CA ASN A 264 -4.71 5.29 29.90
C ASN A 264 -3.34 5.90 30.32
N ASN A 265 -3.17 6.27 31.60
CA ASN A 265 -1.86 6.65 32.15
C ASN A 265 -1.72 6.42 33.67
N ALA A 266 -1.78 5.16 34.10
CA ALA A 266 -1.33 4.72 35.43
C ALA A 266 -0.65 3.35 35.26
N GLY A 267 0.66 3.27 35.51
CA GLY A 267 1.44 2.07 35.17
C GLY A 267 2.96 2.28 35.12
N SER A 268 3.52 3.02 36.08
CA SER A 268 4.97 3.06 36.28
C SER A 268 5.38 1.92 37.21
N VAL A 269 5.88 0.82 36.65
CA VAL A 269 6.50 -0.28 37.41
C VAL A 269 7.85 -0.59 36.77
N ASN A 270 8.84 -0.91 37.61
CA ASN A 270 10.20 -1.20 37.18
C ASN A 270 10.27 -2.54 36.41
N GLY A 271 11.34 -2.73 35.65
CA GLY A 271 11.47 -3.89 34.76
C GLY A 271 11.78 -5.20 35.49
N GLU A 272 11.25 -6.28 34.94
CA GLU A 272 11.83 -7.62 35.00
C GLU A 272 11.61 -8.28 33.63
N GLU A 273 12.67 -8.82 33.03
CA GLU A 273 12.56 -9.49 31.73
C GLU A 273 12.03 -10.92 31.94
N LYS A 274 10.80 -11.19 31.49
CA LYS A 274 10.28 -12.57 31.41
C LYS A 274 10.08 -13.00 29.97
N GLU A 275 11.06 -13.78 29.54
CA GLU A 275 11.16 -14.53 28.30
C GLU A 275 9.87 -15.34 28.03
N PHE A 276 9.10 -14.91 27.02
CA PHE A 276 7.90 -15.64 26.61
C PHE A 276 8.29 -16.74 25.61
N SER A 277 8.60 -17.92 26.13
CA SER A 277 8.90 -19.10 25.34
C SER A 277 7.68 -19.54 24.51
N VAL A 278 7.84 -19.60 23.19
CA VAL A 278 6.77 -20.07 22.29
C VAL A 278 6.70 -21.59 22.38
N ALA A 279 5.87 -22.08 23.29
CA ALA A 279 5.58 -23.50 23.43
C ALA A 279 5.02 -24.07 22.10
N SER A 280 5.55 -25.21 21.67
CA SER A 280 5.21 -25.84 20.39
C SER A 280 3.73 -26.24 20.34
N ILE A 281 3.01 -25.82 19.30
CA ILE A 281 1.63 -26.24 19.06
C ILE A 281 1.65 -27.73 18.63
N PRO A 282 1.02 -28.66 19.38
CA PRO A 282 1.00 -30.06 18.99
C PRO A 282 0.02 -30.28 17.83
N VAL A 283 0.50 -30.92 16.76
CA VAL A 283 -0.38 -31.40 15.68
C VAL A 283 -1.23 -32.54 16.23
N LYS A 284 -2.56 -32.42 16.13
CA LYS A 284 -3.49 -33.54 16.33
C LYS A 284 -4.15 -33.90 15.00
N GLU A 285 -3.99 -35.16 14.60
CA GLU A 285 -4.67 -35.75 13.46
C GLU A 285 -6.15 -36.09 13.75
N LYS A 286 -6.90 -36.33 12.67
CA LYS A 286 -8.07 -37.23 12.55
C LYS A 286 -9.29 -36.97 13.47
N CYS A 287 -10.34 -36.44 12.85
CA CYS A 287 -11.74 -36.76 13.15
C CYS A 287 -12.56 -36.66 11.85
N ALA A 288 -12.77 -37.77 11.14
CA ALA A 288 -13.74 -37.89 10.03
C ALA A 288 -13.88 -39.37 9.60
N GLU A 289 -14.84 -40.09 10.17
CA GLU A 289 -15.25 -41.42 9.69
C GLU A 289 -16.75 -41.65 10.03
N ALA A 290 -17.43 -42.50 9.25
CA ALA A 290 -18.83 -42.91 9.40
C ALA A 290 -19.91 -41.79 9.45
N CYS A 291 -20.42 -41.42 8.26
CA CYS A 291 -21.81 -40.99 8.09
C CYS A 291 -22.44 -41.84 6.96
N GLN A 292 -23.00 -42.98 7.32
CA GLN A 292 -23.88 -43.79 6.47
C GLN A 292 -24.94 -44.43 7.35
N ASP A 293 -26.16 -43.91 7.28
CA ASP A 293 -27.38 -44.67 7.59
C ASP A 293 -28.52 -44.13 6.72
N GLU A 294 -29.44 -45.05 6.46
CA GLU A 294 -30.51 -45.11 5.46
C GLU A 294 -31.30 -43.83 5.09
N CYS A 295 -31.54 -43.69 3.79
CA CYS A 295 -32.84 -43.24 3.24
C CYS A 295 -33.17 -44.12 2.02
N ILE A 296 -34.47 -44.40 1.86
CA ILE A 296 -35.07 -45.36 0.90
C ILE A 296 -35.23 -44.73 -0.49
#